data_AF-A0ABD4KTU8-F1
#
_entry.id   AF-A0ABD4KTU8-F1
#
_cell.length_a   1.000
_cell.length_b   1.000
_cell.length_c   1.000
_cell.angle_alpha   90.00
_cell.angle_beta   90.00
_cell.angle_gamma   90.00
#
_symmetry.space_group_name_H-M   'P 1'
#
loop_
_entity.id
_entity.type
_entity.pdbx_description
1 polymer ?
#
loop_
_entity_poly.entity_id
_entity_poly.type
_entity_poly.pdbx_seq_one_letter_code
_entity_poly.pdbx_strand_id
1 'polypeptide(L)'
;EVTRPQKVLVAYDPNLADEIYLFPSRNSAEHWVCKLSVRSREFVNCTFWEVWQRQEQKKYTHAESKVRADKHKRKHEQRVIDKIRQAEKLSPDTSSISNTERIGDIRSNRKAELQNERDSRKPKIQRDVKDTADIIPLHGVPEEDYDYPSYVDELFDDEDDNE
;
A
#
# COMPACT_ATOMS: atom_id res chain seq x y z
N GLU A 1 51.16 18.18 0.27
CA GLU A 1 50.09 17.28 0.74
C GLU A 1 49.44 17.87 1.98
N VAL A 2 48.12 17.82 2.10
CA VAL A 2 47.40 18.26 3.31
C VAL A 2 47.08 17.04 4.14
N THR A 3 47.83 16.82 5.23
CA THR A 3 47.63 15.69 6.14
C THR A 3 46.46 15.98 7.08
N ARG A 4 45.46 15.10 7.09
CA ARG A 4 44.30 15.23 8.00
C ARG A 4 44.77 15.09 9.45
N PRO A 5 44.39 16.02 10.36
CA PRO A 5 44.70 15.88 11.78
C PRO A 5 43.96 14.69 12.40
N GLN A 6 44.64 13.89 13.22
CA GLN A 6 44.04 12.74 13.92
C GLN A 6 43.17 13.14 15.12
N LYS A 7 43.53 14.24 15.79
CA LYS A 7 42.83 14.76 16.97
C LYS A 7 42.75 16.27 16.86
N VAL A 8 41.63 16.83 17.27
CA VAL A 8 41.41 18.27 17.34
C VAL A 8 40.90 18.62 18.73
N LEU A 9 41.30 19.79 19.24
CA LEU A 9 40.85 20.28 20.52
C LEU A 9 39.64 21.18 20.30
N VAL A 10 38.58 20.95 21.07
CA VAL A 10 37.31 21.68 20.98
C VAL A 10 36.92 22.13 22.38
N ALA A 11 36.50 23.38 22.50
CA ALA A 11 35.80 23.88 23.67
C ALA A 11 34.33 24.14 23.33
N TYR A 12 33.46 24.04 24.33
CA TYR A 12 32.03 24.30 24.21
C TYR A 12 31.50 24.79 25.56
N ASP A 13 30.41 25.56 25.53
CA ASP A 13 29.67 25.91 26.74
C ASP A 13 28.61 24.82 27.00
N PRO A 14 28.61 24.15 28.16
CA PRO A 14 27.58 23.16 28.48
C PRO A 14 26.13 23.67 28.35
N ASN A 15 25.91 24.98 28.50
CA ASN A 15 24.59 25.59 28.43
C ASN A 15 24.16 25.96 27.00
N LEU A 16 25.06 25.92 26.01
CA LEU A 16 24.77 26.35 24.64
C LEU A 16 25.37 25.37 23.61
N ALA A 17 24.51 24.64 22.90
CA ALA A 17 24.91 23.71 21.85
C ALA A 17 25.07 24.33 20.46
N ASP A 18 24.68 25.59 20.31
CA ASP A 18 24.59 26.26 19.00
C ASP A 18 25.96 26.50 18.36
N GLU A 19 26.96 26.72 19.20
CA GLU A 19 28.31 27.07 18.78
C GLU A 19 29.36 26.29 19.57
N ILE A 20 30.40 25.85 18.87
CA ILE A 20 31.59 25.22 19.46
C ILE A 20 32.84 25.94 18.95
N TYR A 21 33.90 25.89 19.75
CA TYR A 21 35.17 26.56 19.47
C TYR A 21 36.23 25.52 19.11
N LEU A 22 36.66 25.51 17.85
CA LEU A 22 37.67 24.59 17.32
C LEU A 22 39.06 25.21 17.42
N PHE A 23 40.03 24.51 18.00
CA PHE A 23 41.41 24.96 18.11
C PHE A 23 42.30 24.22 17.10
N PRO A 24 42.69 24.86 15.98
CA PRO A 24 43.46 24.20 14.92
C PRO A 24 44.94 23.96 15.29
N SER A 25 45.51 24.85 16.09
CA SER A 25 46.92 24.80 16.53
C SER A 25 47.05 24.54 18.02
N ARG A 26 48.04 23.74 18.43
CA ARG A 26 48.35 23.48 19.84
C ARG A 26 48.99 24.72 20.47
N ASN A 27 48.63 25.03 21.73
CA ASN A 27 49.15 26.18 22.50
C ASN A 27 48.92 27.57 21.87
N SER A 28 47.95 27.70 20.97
CA SER A 28 47.50 29.00 20.47
C SER A 28 46.11 29.32 21.04
N ALA A 29 45.84 30.60 21.24
CA ALA A 29 44.49 31.09 21.54
C ALA A 29 43.63 31.24 20.27
N GLU A 30 44.22 31.03 19.08
CA GLU A 30 43.49 31.05 17.82
C GLU A 30 42.48 29.91 17.77
N HIS A 31 41.23 30.27 17.48
CA HIS A 31 40.12 29.33 17.40
C HIS A 31 39.15 29.73 16.29
N TRP A 32 38.39 28.76 15.79
CA TRP A 32 37.32 28.96 14.84
C TRP A 32 35.97 28.65 15.50
N VAL A 33 35.04 29.59 15.39
CA VAL A 33 33.67 29.39 15.85
C VAL A 33 32.91 28.57 14.81
N CYS A 34 32.41 27.41 15.21
CA CYS A 34 31.66 26.50 14.36
C CYS A 34 30.21 26.45 14.83
N LYS A 35 29.27 26.68 13.92
CA LYS A 35 27.83 26.65 14.21
C LYS A 35 27.20 25.32 13.77
N LEU A 36 26.01 25.03 14.30
CA LEU A 36 25.22 23.87 13.89
C LEU A 36 24.95 23.85 12.38
N SER A 37 25.09 22.66 11.79
CA SER A 37 24.68 22.41 10.41
C SER A 37 23.16 22.34 10.27
N VAL A 38 22.64 22.45 9.04
CA VAL A 38 21.19 22.31 8.76
C VAL A 38 20.61 21.01 9.31
N ARG A 39 21.37 19.90 9.25
CA ARG A 39 20.95 18.59 9.79
C ARG A 39 20.79 18.60 11.32
N SER A 40 21.58 19.42 11.99
CA SER A 40 21.61 19.52 13.46
C SER A 40 20.75 20.67 13.97
N ARG A 41 19.95 21.32 13.10
CA ARG A 41 19.12 22.47 13.45
C ARG A 41 18.07 22.18 14.54
N GLU A 42 17.72 20.91 14.73
CA GLU A 42 16.84 20.47 15.82
C GLU A 42 17.41 20.73 17.23
N PHE A 43 18.71 21.02 17.35
CA PHE A 43 19.39 21.30 18.60
C PHE A 43 19.65 22.79 18.82
N VAL A 44 19.10 23.66 17.98
CA VAL A 44 19.20 25.11 18.17
C VAL A 44 18.57 25.51 19.51
N ASN A 45 19.24 26.40 20.24
CA ASN A 45 18.89 26.86 21.57
C ASN A 45 18.78 25.74 22.63
N CYS A 46 19.45 24.60 22.43
CA CYS A 46 19.48 23.53 23.41
C CYS A 46 20.78 23.59 24.24
N THR A 47 20.70 23.10 25.47
CA THR A 47 21.88 22.80 26.29
C THR A 47 22.51 21.47 25.83
N PHE A 48 23.80 21.26 26.08
CA PHE A 48 24.44 19.97 25.74
C PHE A 48 23.82 18.79 26.49
N TRP A 49 23.31 19.02 27.71
CA TRP A 49 22.59 18.01 28.47
C TRP A 49 21.33 17.53 27.74
N GLU A 50 20.53 18.46 27.20
CA GLU A 50 19.34 18.12 26.42
C GLU A 50 19.71 17.42 25.10
N VAL A 51 20.80 17.86 24.45
CA VAL A 51 21.31 17.21 23.24
C VAL A 51 21.65 15.75 23.53
N TRP A 52 22.39 15.47 24.60
CA TRP A 52 22.75 14.10 24.98
C TRP A 52 21.52 13.25 25.32
N GLN A 53 20.58 13.79 26.09
CA GLN A 53 19.34 13.08 26.42
C GLN A 53 18.52 12.73 25.17
N ARG A 54 18.35 13.68 24.24
CA ARG A 54 17.66 13.42 22.97
C ARG A 54 18.41 12.40 22.13
N GLN A 55 19.73 12.44 22.12
CA GLN A 55 20.55 11.50 21.36
C GLN A 55 20.48 10.08 21.95
N GLU A 56 20.43 9.93 23.28
CA GLU A 56 20.15 8.67 23.97
C GLU A 56 18.78 8.09 23.55
N GLN A 57 17.73 8.91 23.60
CA GLN A 57 16.38 8.49 23.18
C GLN A 57 16.34 8.08 21.71
N LYS A 58 17.04 8.82 20.84
CA LYS A 58 17.19 8.46 19.42
C LYS A 58 17.90 7.12 19.22
N LYS A 59 18.94 6.83 20.01
CA LYS A 59 19.64 5.54 19.94
C LYS A 59 18.70 4.39 20.33
N TYR A 60 17.94 4.56 21.42
CA TYR A 60 16.98 3.55 21.88
C TYR A 60 15.89 3.28 20.84
N THR A 61 15.21 4.33 20.38
CA THR A 61 14.14 4.22 19.37
C THR A 61 14.65 3.65 18.05
N HIS A 62 15.87 4.02 17.64
CA HIS A 62 16.49 3.45 16.44
C HIS A 62 16.78 1.95 16.59
N ALA A 63 17.29 1.52 17.75
CA ALA A 63 17.54 0.10 18.03
C ALA A 63 16.23 -0.71 18.01
N GLU A 64 15.17 -0.22 18.66
CA GLU A 64 13.85 -0.87 18.65
C GLU A 64 13.27 -0.96 17.23
N SER A 65 13.32 0.15 16.48
CA SER A 65 12.87 0.20 15.09
C SER A 65 13.63 -0.80 14.21
N LYS A 66 14.95 -0.95 14.43
CA LYS A 66 15.76 -1.91 13.69
C LYS A 66 15.33 -3.35 13.97
N VAL A 67 15.12 -3.71 15.23
CA VAL A 67 14.63 -5.06 15.62
C VAL A 67 13.26 -5.34 15.00
N ARG A 68 12.36 -4.35 15.03
CA ARG A 68 11.04 -4.47 14.40
C ARG A 68 11.16 -4.66 12.88
N ALA A 69 11.98 -3.86 12.21
CA ALA A 69 12.23 -3.97 10.78
C ALA A 69 12.77 -5.36 10.40
N ASP A 70 13.75 -5.87 11.15
CA ASP A 70 14.32 -7.21 10.93
C ASP A 70 13.28 -8.31 11.12
N LYS A 71 12.40 -8.19 12.12
CA LYS A 71 11.28 -9.14 12.32
C LYS A 71 10.33 -9.16 11.13
N HIS A 72 9.95 -7.98 10.62
CA HIS A 72 9.08 -7.88 9.44
C HIS A 72 9.77 -8.42 8.19
N LYS A 73 11.07 -8.13 8.02
CA LYS A 73 11.88 -8.67 6.92
C LYS A 73 11.89 -10.20 6.92
N ARG A 74 12.18 -10.83 8.07
CA ARG A 74 12.14 -12.30 8.20
C ARG A 74 10.77 -12.88 7.85
N LYS A 75 9.68 -12.28 8.36
CA LYS A 75 8.32 -12.73 8.04
C LYS A 75 8.01 -12.61 6.54
N HIS A 76 8.48 -11.53 5.91
CA HIS A 76 8.32 -11.34 4.47
C HIS A 76 9.08 -12.40 3.67
N GLU A 77 10.35 -12.65 4.01
CA GLU A 77 11.18 -13.68 3.38
C GLU A 77 10.56 -15.08 3.51
N GLN A 78 10.07 -15.44 4.70
CA GLN A 78 9.35 -16.70 4.91
C GLN A 78 8.11 -16.79 4.01
N ARG A 79 7.30 -15.74 3.93
CA ARG A 79 6.12 -15.70 3.06
C ARG A 79 6.50 -15.87 1.59
N VAL A 80 7.59 -15.26 1.13
CA VAL A 80 8.09 -15.41 -0.23
C VAL A 80 8.50 -16.86 -0.49
N ILE A 81 9.30 -17.46 0.39
CA ILE A 81 9.73 -18.86 0.29
C ILE A 81 8.53 -19.80 0.26
N ASP A 82 7.56 -19.62 1.15
CA ASP A 82 6.36 -20.46 1.20
C ASP A 82 5.53 -20.32 -0.08
N LYS A 83 5.45 -19.11 -0.64
CA LYS A 83 4.72 -18.89 -1.90
C LYS A 83 5.45 -19.54 -3.09
N ILE A 84 6.78 -19.49 -3.13
CA ILE A 84 7.59 -20.20 -4.13
C ILE A 84 7.36 -21.71 -4.01
N ARG A 85 7.47 -22.27 -2.80
CA ARG A 85 7.24 -23.71 -2.56
C ARG A 85 5.82 -24.14 -2.95
N GLN A 86 4.81 -23.32 -2.67
CA GLN A 86 3.44 -23.57 -3.11
C GLN A 86 3.33 -23.54 -4.64
N ALA A 87 3.95 -22.57 -5.30
CA ALA A 87 3.95 -22.47 -6.75
C ALA A 87 4.66 -23.65 -7.42
N GLU A 88 5.81 -24.09 -6.89
CA GLU A 88 6.52 -25.28 -7.36
C GLU A 88 5.67 -26.54 -7.20
N LYS A 89 5.00 -26.72 -6.05
CA LYS A 89 4.09 -27.86 -5.82
C LYS A 89 2.88 -27.87 -6.75
N LEU A 90 2.37 -26.70 -7.11
CA LEU A 90 1.23 -26.55 -8.01
C LEU A 90 1.65 -26.51 -9.48
N SER A 91 2.96 -26.37 -9.76
CA SER A 91 3.44 -26.28 -11.13
C SER A 91 3.30 -27.64 -11.82
N PRO A 92 2.64 -27.69 -12.99
CA PRO A 92 2.55 -28.91 -13.75
C PRO A 92 3.93 -29.29 -14.31
N ASP A 93 4.21 -30.59 -14.40
CA ASP A 93 5.41 -31.07 -15.09
C ASP A 93 5.30 -30.69 -16.57
N THR A 94 6.21 -29.83 -17.00
CA THR A 94 6.25 -29.23 -18.34
C THR A 94 7.47 -29.72 -19.13
N SER A 95 8.18 -30.74 -18.64
CA SER A 95 9.38 -31.30 -19.26
C SER A 95 9.17 -31.81 -20.69
N SER A 96 7.95 -32.24 -21.02
CA SER A 96 7.57 -32.77 -22.34
C SER A 96 7.01 -31.73 -23.31
N ILE A 97 6.76 -30.49 -22.87
CA ILE A 97 5.98 -29.49 -23.61
C ILE A 97 6.90 -28.40 -24.20
N SER A 98 6.63 -27.97 -25.44
CA SER A 98 7.39 -26.90 -26.09
C SER A 98 7.17 -25.54 -25.41
N ASN A 99 8.17 -24.66 -25.47
CA ASN A 99 8.07 -23.33 -24.88
C ASN A 99 6.90 -22.51 -25.43
N THR A 100 6.56 -22.66 -26.71
CA THR A 100 5.45 -22.00 -27.40
C THR A 100 4.09 -22.46 -26.90
N GLU A 101 3.94 -23.75 -26.65
CA GLU A 101 2.70 -24.34 -26.14
C GLU A 101 2.50 -23.97 -24.67
N ARG A 102 3.57 -23.96 -23.87
CA ARG A 102 3.55 -23.54 -22.47
C ARG A 102 3.09 -22.09 -22.26
N ILE A 103 3.35 -21.19 -23.21
CA ILE A 103 2.94 -19.78 -23.13
C ILE A 103 1.62 -19.48 -23.87
N GLY A 104 1.10 -20.43 -24.65
CA GLY A 104 -0.11 -20.25 -25.46
C GLY A 104 -1.34 -19.87 -24.62
N ASP A 105 -1.47 -20.51 -23.45
CA ASP A 105 -2.62 -20.35 -22.55
C ASP A 105 -2.55 -19.10 -21.66
N ILE A 106 -1.48 -18.32 -21.70
CA ILE A 106 -1.36 -17.09 -20.91
C ILE A 106 -2.45 -16.09 -21.30
N ARG A 107 -2.82 -16.03 -22.59
CA ARG A 107 -3.83 -15.09 -23.08
C ARG A 107 -5.24 -15.45 -22.59
N SER A 108 -5.60 -16.73 -22.59
CA SER A 108 -6.90 -17.20 -22.10
C SER A 108 -7.00 -17.02 -20.58
N ASN A 109 -5.97 -17.39 -19.81
CA ASN A 109 -5.92 -17.18 -18.36
C ASN A 109 -6.02 -15.70 -17.97
N ARG A 110 -5.32 -14.81 -18.71
CA ARG A 110 -5.44 -13.36 -18.48
C ARG A 110 -6.86 -12.85 -18.70
N LYS A 111 -7.53 -13.31 -19.75
CA LYS A 111 -8.92 -12.91 -20.06
C LYS A 111 -9.89 -13.42 -19.00
N ALA A 112 -9.70 -14.65 -18.53
CA ALA A 112 -10.50 -15.24 -17.44
C ALA A 112 -10.33 -14.46 -16.13
N GLU A 113 -9.09 -14.15 -15.74
CA GLU A 113 -8.83 -13.42 -14.49
C GLU A 113 -9.35 -11.97 -14.53
N LEU A 114 -9.24 -11.31 -15.69
CA LEU A 114 -9.86 -10.00 -15.91
C LEU A 114 -11.38 -10.06 -15.79
N GLN A 115 -12.00 -11.12 -16.31
CA GLN A 115 -13.45 -11.31 -16.20
C GLN A 115 -13.87 -11.55 -14.76
N ASN A 116 -13.14 -12.39 -14.01
CA ASN A 116 -13.35 -12.60 -12.58
C ASN A 116 -13.23 -11.29 -11.78
N GLU A 117 -12.21 -10.47 -12.07
CA GLU A 117 -12.03 -9.17 -11.42
C GLU A 117 -13.23 -8.25 -11.71
N ARG A 118 -13.68 -8.17 -12.96
CA ARG A 118 -14.87 -7.41 -13.34
C ARG A 118 -16.11 -7.90 -12.62
N ASP A 119 -16.34 -9.21 -12.58
CA ASP A 119 -17.50 -9.81 -11.93
C ASP A 119 -17.47 -9.60 -10.41
N SER A 120 -16.29 -9.59 -9.79
CA SER A 120 -16.13 -9.26 -8.36
C SER A 120 -16.42 -7.79 -8.04
N ARG A 121 -16.14 -6.88 -8.99
CA ARG A 121 -16.39 -5.44 -8.86
C ARG A 121 -17.81 -5.03 -9.19
N LYS A 122 -18.58 -5.88 -9.88
CA LYS A 122 -19.97 -5.57 -10.19
C LYS A 122 -20.75 -5.36 -8.88
N PRO A 123 -21.49 -4.26 -8.74
CA PRO A 123 -22.35 -4.06 -7.59
C PRO A 123 -23.39 -5.19 -7.57
N LYS A 124 -23.39 -5.97 -6.50
CA LYS A 124 -24.42 -6.99 -6.28
C LYS A 124 -25.68 -6.23 -5.88
N ILE A 125 -26.61 -6.09 -6.81
CA ILE A 125 -27.96 -5.64 -6.49
C ILE A 125 -28.53 -6.71 -5.57
N GLN A 126 -28.63 -6.41 -4.28
CA GLN A 126 -29.45 -7.18 -3.37
C GLN A 126 -30.88 -6.96 -3.84
N ARG A 127 -31.35 -7.87 -4.68
CA ARG A 127 -32.78 -8.02 -4.88
C ARG A 127 -33.28 -8.54 -3.56
N ASP A 128 -33.76 -7.64 -2.71
CA ASP A 128 -34.68 -8.00 -1.65
C ASP A 128 -35.83 -8.67 -2.39
N VAL A 129 -35.82 -10.01 -2.42
CA VAL A 129 -36.99 -10.78 -2.77
C VAL A 129 -37.95 -10.49 -1.63
N LYS A 130 -38.67 -9.37 -1.73
CA LYS A 130 -39.87 -9.18 -0.94
C LYS A 130 -40.75 -10.35 -1.33
N ASP A 131 -40.98 -11.27 -0.41
CA ASP A 131 -42.01 -12.28 -0.56
C ASP A 131 -43.26 -11.56 -1.08
N THR A 132 -43.68 -11.93 -2.29
CA THR A 132 -44.91 -11.40 -2.87
C THR A 132 -46.03 -11.71 -1.88
N ALA A 133 -46.71 -10.67 -1.42
CA ALA A 133 -47.74 -10.82 -0.39
C ALA A 133 -48.86 -11.74 -0.90
N ASP A 134 -49.38 -12.60 -0.02
CA ASP A 134 -50.51 -13.49 -0.32
C ASP A 134 -51.76 -12.64 -0.59
N ILE A 135 -52.23 -12.63 -1.83
CA ILE A 135 -53.40 -11.84 -2.25
C ILE A 135 -54.66 -12.64 -1.88
N ILE A 136 -55.42 -12.15 -0.90
CA ILE A 136 -56.71 -12.75 -0.52
C ILE A 136 -57.84 -11.97 -1.21
N PRO A 137 -58.54 -12.56 -2.20
CA PRO A 137 -59.66 -11.89 -2.85
C PRO A 137 -60.85 -11.72 -1.90
N LEU A 138 -61.49 -10.54 -1.94
CA LEU A 138 -62.74 -10.27 -1.23
C LEU A 138 -63.89 -11.03 -1.90
N HIS A 139 -64.75 -11.63 -1.08
CA HIS A 139 -65.74 -12.61 -1.51
C HIS A 139 -66.69 -12.06 -2.59
N GLY A 140 -66.75 -12.72 -3.74
CA GLY A 140 -67.74 -12.48 -4.80
C GLY A 140 -67.27 -11.72 -6.03
N VAL A 141 -65.97 -11.38 -6.15
CA VAL A 141 -65.41 -10.75 -7.36
C VAL A 141 -64.64 -11.80 -8.17
N PRO A 142 -64.99 -12.07 -9.46
CA PRO A 142 -64.18 -12.93 -10.31
C PRO A 142 -62.80 -12.30 -10.53
N GLU A 143 -61.74 -13.12 -10.61
CA GLU A 143 -60.40 -12.65 -10.96
C GLU A 143 -60.45 -11.97 -12.34
N GLU A 144 -60.27 -10.65 -12.36
CA GLU A 144 -60.00 -9.91 -13.59
C GLU A 144 -58.53 -10.09 -13.94
N ASP A 145 -58.26 -10.36 -15.21
CA ASP A 145 -56.89 -10.44 -15.72
C ASP A 145 -56.31 -9.03 -15.77
N TYR A 146 -55.48 -8.70 -14.79
CA TYR A 146 -54.77 -7.42 -14.68
C TYR A 146 -53.42 -7.45 -15.39
N ASP A 147 -53.15 -8.46 -16.23
CA ASP A 147 -51.96 -8.46 -17.05
C ASP A 147 -51.93 -7.22 -17.94
N TYR A 148 -50.75 -6.61 -18.01
CA TYR A 148 -50.54 -5.38 -18.76
C TYR A 148 -50.85 -5.64 -20.24
N PRO A 149 -51.84 -4.95 -20.84
CA PRO A 149 -52.24 -5.21 -22.22
C PRO A 149 -51.03 -4.99 -23.12
N SER A 150 -50.61 -6.07 -23.78
CA SER A 150 -49.44 -6.05 -24.65
C SER A 150 -49.83 -5.42 -25.98
N TYR A 151 -49.81 -4.09 -26.06
CA TYR A 151 -50.03 -3.33 -27.30
C TYR A 151 -48.88 -3.50 -28.33
N VAL A 152 -48.14 -4.61 -28.27
CA VAL A 152 -47.05 -4.90 -29.18
C VAL A 152 -47.59 -5.21 -30.58
N ASP A 153 -48.74 -5.88 -30.65
CA ASP A 153 -49.36 -6.23 -31.94
C ASP A 153 -49.85 -4.98 -32.69
N GLU A 154 -50.38 -3.96 -31.99
CA GLU A 154 -50.79 -2.68 -32.62
C GLU A 154 -49.62 -1.77 -33.02
N LEU A 155 -48.42 -1.97 -32.47
CA LEU A 155 -47.25 -1.12 -32.75
C LEU A 155 -46.47 -1.59 -33.98
N PHE A 156 -46.72 -2.83 -34.43
CA PHE A 156 -46.06 -3.47 -35.57
C PHE A 156 -47.05 -4.03 -36.61
N ASP A 157 -48.36 -3.81 -36.43
CA ASP A 157 -49.29 -3.88 -37.56
C ASP A 157 -49.00 -2.68 -38.45
N ASP A 158 -48.08 -2.88 -39.39
CA ASP A 158 -47.98 -2.05 -40.57
C ASP A 158 -49.33 -2.21 -41.30
N GLU A 159 -50.27 -1.29 -41.07
CA GLU A 159 -51.29 -0.96 -42.04
C GLU A 159 -50.58 -0.42 -43.29
N ASP A 160 -49.94 -1.33 -44.03
CA ASP A 160 -49.63 -1.15 -45.44
C ASP A 160 -50.99 -1.20 -46.16
N ASP A 161 -51.55 -0.01 -46.33
CA ASP A 161 -52.69 0.30 -47.17
C ASP A 161 -52.61 -0.44 -48.51
N ASN A 162 -53.58 -1.30 -48.79
CA ASN A 162 -53.97 -1.64 -50.15
C ASN A 162 -54.80 -0.47 -50.72
N GLU A 163 -54.21 0.39 -51.56
CA GLU A 163 -54.76 0.88 -52.86
C GLU A 163 -53.85 1.91 -53.56
#